data_AF-A0A089HTE5-F1
#
_entry.id   AF-A0A089HTE5-F1
#
_cell.length_a   1.000
_cell.length_b   1.000
_cell.length_c   1.000
_cell.angle_alpha   90.00
_cell.angle_beta   90.00
_cell.angle_gamma   90.00
#
_symmetry.space_group_name_H-M   'P 1'
#
loop_
_entity.id
_entity.type
_entity.pdbx_description
1 polymer ?
#
loop_
_entity_poly.entity_id
_entity_poly.type
_entity_poly.pdbx_seq_one_letter_code
_entity_poly.pdbx_strand_id
1 'polypeptide(L)'
;MNNDFIADVIAFQTAGDERAIEKALAFTRQDWAVTDDDRHYLRIAAQIKTSTSGARREFRYDPTTMPEYREAIRKGIGVDIAAGAPDLNAVLAYLGDNEYGALAEAWRAEYAYRGHVETVIKPALRHALGRVDATRSPREMVGYIRRAFMTEYSRLDREQTGIVRLGRRNEAGDFTNLYVTPKEPQPWRIIFDRDVRDLDVPAILNRLTRKQRGYIEEAHAIVERDIEAGDMREYKVDDGGHYRMKSRYIARRLGIGESNFRKCLANVRKRAVK
;
A
#
# COMPACT_ATOMS: atom_id res chain seq x y z
N MET A 1 -34.74 -16.61 -14.82
CA MET A 1 -33.77 -16.80 -13.73
C MET A 1 -33.49 -15.44 -13.13
N ASN A 2 -33.89 -15.23 -11.88
CA ASN A 2 -33.52 -14.03 -11.14
C ASN A 2 -32.01 -14.15 -10.89
N ASN A 3 -31.23 -13.18 -11.35
CA ASN A 3 -29.79 -13.26 -11.21
C ASN A 3 -29.41 -12.62 -9.86
N ASP A 4 -29.23 -13.46 -8.84
CA ASP A 4 -28.90 -13.02 -7.47
C ASP A 4 -27.72 -12.05 -7.42
N PHE A 5 -26.75 -12.19 -8.33
CA PHE A 5 -25.64 -11.25 -8.45
C PHE A 5 -26.08 -9.85 -8.89
N ILE A 6 -27.01 -9.72 -9.85
CA ILE A 6 -27.53 -8.41 -10.25
C ILE A 6 -28.31 -7.78 -9.10
N ALA A 7 -29.14 -8.57 -8.42
CA ALA A 7 -29.92 -8.11 -7.27
C ALA A 7 -29.01 -7.56 -6.14
N ASP A 8 -27.94 -8.28 -5.81
CA ASP A 8 -26.98 -7.86 -4.79
C ASP A 8 -26.22 -6.58 -5.21
N VAL A 9 -25.89 -6.41 -6.51
CA VAL A 9 -25.27 -5.18 -7.01
C VAL A 9 -26.23 -3.99 -6.94
N ILE A 10 -27.49 -4.19 -7.33
CA ILE A 10 -28.52 -3.15 -7.21
C ILE A 10 -28.71 -2.77 -5.73
N ALA A 11 -28.82 -3.76 -4.84
CA ALA A 11 -28.96 -3.53 -3.40
C ALA A 11 -27.79 -2.73 -2.82
N PHE A 12 -26.55 -3.03 -3.24
CA PHE A 12 -25.38 -2.22 -2.89
C PHE A 12 -25.53 -0.76 -3.36
N GLN A 13 -25.92 -0.55 -4.62
CA GLN A 13 -26.04 0.79 -5.19
C GLN A 13 -27.18 1.62 -4.61
N THR A 14 -28.30 0.98 -4.24
CA THR A 14 -29.49 1.68 -3.74
C THR A 14 -29.49 1.86 -2.23
N ALA A 15 -28.99 0.87 -1.49
CA ALA A 15 -29.11 0.80 -0.03
C ALA A 15 -27.78 0.63 0.70
N GLY A 16 -26.65 0.52 -0.01
CA GLY A 16 -25.34 0.27 0.60
C GLY A 16 -25.17 -1.14 1.14
N ASP A 17 -26.01 -2.09 0.72
CA ASP A 17 -25.94 -3.49 1.15
C ASP A 17 -24.61 -4.15 0.71
N GLU A 18 -23.74 -4.47 1.66
CA GLU A 18 -22.41 -5.03 1.40
C GLU A 18 -22.42 -6.53 1.10
N ARG A 19 -23.58 -7.18 0.98
CA ARG A 19 -23.66 -8.63 0.72
C ARG A 19 -22.84 -9.09 -0.49
N ALA A 20 -22.80 -8.31 -1.56
CA ALA A 20 -21.97 -8.60 -2.73
C ALA A 20 -20.46 -8.65 -2.40
N ILE A 21 -20.01 -7.75 -1.51
CA ILE A 21 -18.63 -7.67 -1.02
C ILE A 21 -18.35 -8.87 -0.11
N GLU A 22 -19.25 -9.17 0.82
CA GLU A 22 -19.11 -10.28 1.76
C GLU A 22 -19.02 -11.63 1.05
N LYS A 23 -19.90 -11.88 0.07
CA LYS A 23 -19.87 -13.07 -0.79
C LYS A 23 -18.53 -13.19 -1.53
N ALA A 24 -18.07 -12.11 -2.16
CA ALA A 24 -16.78 -12.11 -2.85
C ALA A 24 -15.61 -12.41 -1.91
N LEU A 25 -15.59 -11.83 -0.71
CA LEU A 25 -14.54 -12.05 0.29
C LEU A 25 -14.60 -13.46 0.92
N ALA A 26 -15.79 -14.03 1.14
CA ALA A 26 -15.93 -15.40 1.63
C ALA A 26 -15.21 -16.41 0.71
N PHE A 27 -15.35 -16.27 -0.62
CA PHE A 27 -14.59 -17.09 -1.58
C PHE A 27 -13.08 -16.84 -1.55
N THR A 28 -12.63 -15.66 -1.09
CA THR A 28 -11.20 -15.39 -0.92
C THR A 28 -10.59 -16.11 0.27
N ARG A 29 -11.40 -16.36 1.30
CA ARG A 29 -11.04 -17.09 2.54
C ARG A 29 -11.30 -18.60 2.46
N GLN A 30 -11.95 -19.07 1.40
CA GLN A 30 -12.37 -20.46 1.22
C GLN A 30 -13.48 -20.90 2.19
N ASP A 31 -14.31 -19.96 2.66
CA ASP A 31 -15.29 -20.23 3.70
C ASP A 31 -16.50 -21.07 3.21
N TRP A 32 -16.78 -21.12 1.90
CA TRP A 32 -18.06 -21.62 1.35
C TRP A 32 -17.91 -22.67 0.24
N ALA A 33 -18.88 -23.60 0.18
CA ALA A 33 -19.11 -24.49 -0.95
C ALA A 33 -19.72 -23.70 -2.14
N VAL A 34 -19.23 -23.95 -3.35
CA VAL A 34 -19.60 -23.21 -4.57
C VAL A 34 -20.92 -23.72 -5.13
N THR A 35 -21.88 -22.82 -5.36
CA THR A 35 -23.05 -23.09 -6.21
C THR A 35 -22.87 -22.49 -7.62
N ASP A 36 -23.69 -22.92 -8.59
CA ASP A 36 -23.61 -22.40 -9.97
C ASP A 36 -23.94 -20.90 -10.08
N ASP A 37 -24.74 -20.36 -9.15
CA ASP A 37 -25.08 -18.94 -9.07
C ASP A 37 -23.92 -18.08 -8.53
N ASP A 38 -22.92 -18.71 -7.88
CA ASP A 38 -21.76 -18.03 -7.30
C ASP A 38 -20.62 -17.78 -8.30
N ARG A 39 -20.74 -18.24 -9.55
CA ARG A 39 -19.69 -18.12 -10.57
C ARG A 39 -19.23 -16.68 -10.79
N HIS A 40 -20.11 -15.70 -10.61
CA HIS A 40 -19.77 -14.28 -10.72
C HIS A 40 -18.87 -13.82 -9.57
N TYR A 41 -19.22 -14.18 -8.33
CA TYR A 41 -18.43 -13.89 -7.14
C TYR A 41 -17.07 -14.58 -7.17
N LEU A 42 -16.99 -15.82 -7.65
CA LEU A 42 -15.71 -16.52 -7.83
C LEU A 42 -14.74 -15.78 -8.75
N ARG A 43 -15.23 -15.18 -9.83
CA ARG A 43 -14.38 -14.40 -10.76
C ARG A 43 -13.87 -13.11 -10.12
N ILE A 44 -14.68 -12.48 -9.28
CA ILE A 44 -14.26 -11.30 -8.50
C ILE A 44 -13.25 -11.74 -7.43
N ALA A 45 -13.52 -12.81 -6.70
CA ALA A 45 -12.65 -13.38 -5.69
C ALA A 45 -11.29 -13.81 -6.27
N ALA A 46 -11.27 -14.41 -7.46
CA ALA A 46 -10.03 -14.74 -8.16
C ALA A 46 -9.19 -13.49 -8.44
N GLN A 47 -9.83 -12.38 -8.87
CA GLN A 47 -9.15 -11.11 -9.06
C GLN A 47 -8.58 -10.56 -7.74
N ILE A 48 -9.35 -10.62 -6.65
CA ILE A 48 -8.88 -10.18 -5.32
C ILE A 48 -7.66 -11.02 -4.89
N LYS A 49 -7.72 -12.36 -5.01
CA LYS A 49 -6.61 -13.27 -4.68
C LYS A 49 -5.35 -12.92 -5.48
N THR A 50 -5.47 -12.72 -6.79
CA THR A 50 -4.34 -12.34 -7.64
C THR A 50 -3.77 -10.98 -7.24
N SER A 51 -4.60 -9.95 -7.12
CA SER A 51 -4.18 -8.58 -6.80
C SER A 51 -3.53 -8.47 -5.43
N THR A 52 -3.99 -9.24 -4.45
CA THR A 52 -3.51 -9.17 -3.04
C THR A 52 -2.41 -10.17 -2.71
N SER A 53 -1.95 -10.97 -3.67
CA SER A 53 -0.91 -11.99 -3.45
C SER A 53 0.40 -11.42 -2.90
N GLY A 54 0.76 -10.18 -3.26
CA GLY A 54 1.88 -9.44 -2.68
C GLY A 54 1.69 -9.19 -1.19
N ALA A 55 0.59 -8.52 -0.83
CA ALA A 55 0.22 -8.22 0.55
C ALA A 55 0.10 -9.49 1.42
N ARG A 56 -0.49 -10.58 0.89
CA ARG A 56 -0.57 -11.86 1.61
C ARG A 56 0.80 -12.40 1.98
N ARG A 57 1.77 -12.36 1.06
CA ARG A 57 3.15 -12.79 1.34
C ARG A 57 3.83 -11.89 2.36
N GLU A 58 3.64 -10.58 2.25
CA GLU A 58 4.20 -9.60 3.20
C GLU A 58 3.69 -9.83 4.62
N PHE A 59 2.39 -10.05 4.79
CA PHE A 59 1.79 -10.35 6.10
C PHE A 59 2.00 -11.79 6.56
N ARG A 60 2.63 -12.64 5.75
CA ARG A 60 2.73 -14.11 5.98
C ARG A 60 1.36 -14.74 6.22
N TYR A 61 0.35 -14.24 5.49
CA TYR A 61 -1.03 -14.67 5.62
C TYR A 61 -1.35 -15.83 4.68
N ASP A 62 -1.79 -16.94 5.25
CA ASP A 62 -2.40 -18.06 4.53
C ASP A 62 -3.87 -18.23 4.99
N PRO A 63 -4.85 -18.16 4.06
CA PRO A 63 -6.26 -18.30 4.41
C PRO A 63 -6.64 -19.68 4.98
N THR A 64 -5.83 -20.73 4.84
CA THR A 64 -6.20 -22.08 5.35
C THR A 64 -5.70 -22.33 6.77
N THR A 65 -4.62 -21.66 7.21
CA THR A 65 -3.98 -21.92 8.50
C THR A 65 -4.90 -21.73 9.70
N MET A 66 -5.64 -20.62 9.76
CA MET A 66 -6.56 -20.36 10.88
C MET A 66 -7.75 -21.34 10.92
N PRO A 67 -8.44 -21.63 9.79
CA PRO A 67 -9.43 -22.71 9.73
C PRO A 67 -8.89 -24.07 10.20
N GLU A 68 -7.69 -24.45 9.77
CA GLU A 68 -7.06 -25.72 10.15
C GLU A 68 -6.80 -25.80 11.65
N TYR A 69 -6.20 -24.76 12.25
CA TYR A 69 -6.01 -24.69 13.70
C TYR A 69 -7.34 -24.76 14.45
N ARG A 70 -8.35 -24.00 13.99
CA ARG A 70 -9.67 -23.98 14.62
C ARG A 70 -10.32 -25.37 14.60
N GLU A 71 -10.25 -26.06 13.47
CA GLU A 71 -10.81 -27.40 13.33
C GLU A 71 -10.05 -28.41 14.21
N ALA A 72 -8.72 -28.39 14.20
CA ALA A 72 -7.88 -29.28 14.99
C ALA A 72 -8.15 -29.12 16.50
N ILE A 73 -8.15 -27.89 17.00
CA ILE A 73 -8.36 -27.59 18.43
C ILE A 73 -9.80 -27.94 18.84
N ARG A 74 -10.80 -27.62 18.01
CA ARG A 74 -12.19 -27.97 18.29
C ARG A 74 -12.41 -29.48 18.34
N LYS A 75 -11.78 -30.24 17.45
CA LYS A 75 -11.85 -31.71 17.46
C LYS A 75 -11.06 -32.32 18.61
N GLY A 76 -9.91 -31.74 18.97
CA GLY A 76 -9.01 -32.27 19.98
C GLY A 76 -9.49 -32.04 21.41
N ILE A 77 -9.90 -30.81 21.73
CA ILE A 77 -10.23 -30.39 23.11
C ILE A 77 -11.60 -29.70 23.23
N GLY A 78 -12.39 -29.64 22.15
CA GLY A 78 -13.72 -29.02 22.18
C GLY A 78 -13.71 -27.49 22.25
N VAL A 79 -12.54 -26.85 22.26
CA VAL A 79 -12.41 -25.39 22.34
C VAL A 79 -12.55 -24.77 20.95
N ASP A 80 -13.43 -23.79 20.81
CA ASP A 80 -13.50 -22.95 19.61
C ASP A 80 -12.69 -21.67 19.82
N ILE A 81 -11.52 -21.59 19.21
CA ILE A 81 -10.61 -20.44 19.31
C ILE A 81 -11.16 -19.15 18.66
N ALA A 82 -12.28 -19.22 17.93
CA ALA A 82 -12.98 -18.06 17.41
C ALA A 82 -14.13 -17.59 18.33
N ALA A 83 -14.38 -18.27 19.45
CA ALA A 83 -15.34 -17.82 20.46
C ALA A 83 -14.85 -16.54 21.14
N GLY A 84 -15.75 -15.80 21.80
CA GLY A 84 -15.42 -14.52 22.44
C GLY A 84 -14.44 -14.62 23.63
N ALA A 85 -14.34 -15.79 24.26
CA ALA A 85 -13.42 -16.07 25.37
C ALA A 85 -13.00 -17.55 25.35
N PRO A 86 -12.06 -17.94 24.47
CA PRO A 86 -11.56 -19.32 24.42
C PRO A 86 -10.64 -19.60 25.61
N ASP A 87 -10.64 -20.85 26.10
CA ASP A 87 -9.70 -21.28 27.14
C ASP A 87 -8.29 -21.48 26.56
N LEU A 88 -7.52 -20.38 26.51
CA LEU A 88 -6.17 -20.38 25.93
C LEU A 88 -5.17 -21.24 26.71
N ASN A 89 -5.41 -21.51 28.00
CA ASN A 89 -4.56 -22.40 28.77
C ASN A 89 -4.75 -23.85 28.32
N ALA A 90 -5.99 -24.27 28.08
CA ALA A 90 -6.28 -25.57 27.50
C ALA A 90 -5.69 -25.71 26.08
N VAL A 91 -5.75 -24.65 25.27
CA VAL A 91 -5.14 -24.63 23.93
C VAL A 91 -3.62 -24.76 24.00
N LEU A 92 -2.95 -23.99 24.88
CA LEU A 92 -1.51 -24.09 25.10
C LEU A 92 -1.10 -25.50 25.57
N ALA A 93 -1.84 -26.07 26.52
CA ALA A 93 -1.57 -27.43 27.01
C ALA A 93 -1.74 -28.49 25.91
N TYR A 94 -2.68 -28.31 24.99
CA TYR A 94 -2.92 -29.22 23.87
C TYR A 94 -1.85 -29.13 22.77
N LEU A 95 -1.47 -27.90 22.38
CA LEU A 95 -0.53 -27.65 21.30
C LEU A 95 0.94 -27.75 21.75
N GLY A 96 1.22 -27.43 23.01
CA GLY A 96 2.57 -27.16 23.49
C GLY A 96 3.11 -25.79 23.01
N ASP A 97 4.25 -25.38 23.55
CA ASP A 97 4.78 -24.01 23.37
C ASP A 97 5.05 -23.65 21.90
N ASN A 98 5.61 -24.57 21.13
CA ASN A 98 6.02 -24.31 19.74
C ASN A 98 4.81 -24.08 18.82
N GLU A 99 3.84 -25.00 18.83
CA GLU A 99 2.63 -24.89 18.01
C GLU A 99 1.71 -23.76 18.48
N TYR A 100 1.68 -23.50 19.79
CA TYR A 100 0.99 -22.31 20.31
C TYR A 100 1.64 -21.01 19.83
N GLY A 101 2.98 -20.97 19.75
CA GLY A 101 3.72 -19.88 19.13
C GLY A 101 3.34 -19.67 17.66
N ALA A 102 3.28 -20.76 16.87
CA ALA A 102 2.86 -20.71 15.47
C ALA A 102 1.40 -20.24 15.31
N LEU A 103 0.48 -20.70 16.17
CA LEU A 103 -0.90 -20.21 16.24
C LEU A 103 -0.94 -18.68 16.53
N ALA A 104 -0.12 -18.20 17.45
CA ALA A 104 -0.03 -16.78 17.76
C ALA A 104 0.46 -15.95 16.56
N GLU A 105 1.41 -16.47 15.78
CA GLU A 105 1.83 -15.84 14.52
C GLU A 105 0.72 -15.84 13.48
N ALA A 106 -0.01 -16.95 13.31
CA ALA A 106 -1.16 -17.04 12.41
C ALA A 106 -2.26 -16.03 12.77
N TRP A 107 -2.54 -15.83 14.06
CA TRP A 107 -3.45 -14.78 14.52
C TRP A 107 -2.98 -13.37 14.16
N ARG A 108 -1.70 -13.07 14.33
CA ARG A 108 -1.14 -11.75 13.96
C ARG A 108 -1.25 -11.52 12.45
N ALA A 109 -0.95 -12.54 11.64
CA ALA A 109 -1.06 -12.48 10.19
C ALA A 109 -2.52 -12.26 9.74
N GLU A 110 -3.47 -13.01 10.29
CA GLU A 110 -4.92 -12.84 10.05
C GLU A 110 -5.39 -11.44 10.46
N TYR A 111 -4.97 -10.94 11.63
CA TYR A 111 -5.34 -9.60 12.09
C TYR A 111 -4.79 -8.50 11.18
N ALA A 112 -3.52 -8.58 10.78
CA ALA A 112 -2.90 -7.64 9.86
C ALA A 112 -3.59 -7.66 8.49
N TYR A 113 -3.84 -8.84 7.93
CA TYR A 113 -4.53 -8.97 6.65
C TYR A 113 -5.98 -8.48 6.72
N ARG A 114 -6.68 -8.72 7.83
CA ARG A 114 -8.02 -8.16 8.08
C ARG A 114 -8.00 -6.64 8.10
N GLY A 115 -6.98 -6.04 8.72
CA GLY A 115 -6.76 -4.59 8.64
C GLY A 115 -6.65 -4.11 7.19
N HIS A 116 -5.85 -4.78 6.36
CA HIS A 116 -5.72 -4.48 4.93
C HIS A 116 -7.01 -4.70 4.12
N VAL A 117 -7.80 -5.73 4.49
CA VAL A 117 -9.13 -5.96 3.90
C VAL A 117 -10.04 -4.74 4.13
N GLU A 118 -10.07 -4.22 5.36
CA GLU A 118 -10.93 -3.08 5.72
C GLU A 118 -10.46 -1.76 5.13
N THR A 119 -9.14 -1.51 5.08
CA THR A 119 -8.60 -0.21 4.64
C THR A 119 -8.38 -0.11 3.13
N VAL A 120 -8.23 -1.22 2.42
CA VAL A 120 -7.88 -1.23 0.98
C VAL A 120 -8.87 -2.05 0.16
N ILE A 121 -9.06 -3.33 0.48
CA ILE A 121 -9.82 -4.25 -0.39
C ILE A 121 -11.30 -3.87 -0.43
N LYS A 122 -11.94 -3.69 0.73
CA LYS A 122 -13.36 -3.29 0.81
C LYS A 122 -13.61 -1.93 0.16
N PRO A 123 -12.84 -0.86 0.45
CA PRO A 123 -13.00 0.41 -0.25
C PRO A 123 -12.85 0.30 -1.78
N ALA A 124 -11.90 -0.51 -2.28
CA ALA A 124 -11.76 -0.76 -3.71
C ALA A 124 -12.98 -1.48 -4.31
N LEU A 125 -13.57 -2.44 -3.59
CA LEU A 125 -14.80 -3.12 -4.02
C LEU A 125 -16.01 -2.18 -3.98
N ARG A 126 -16.15 -1.36 -2.94
CA ARG A 126 -17.19 -0.33 -2.85
C ARG A 126 -17.11 0.64 -4.03
N HIS A 127 -15.89 1.07 -4.39
CA HIS A 127 -15.67 1.92 -5.56
C HIS A 127 -16.15 1.26 -6.85
N ALA A 128 -15.82 -0.02 -7.04
CA ALA A 128 -16.12 -0.77 -8.26
C ALA A 128 -17.63 -1.06 -8.40
N LEU A 129 -18.25 -1.54 -7.31
CA LEU A 129 -19.69 -1.85 -7.26
C LEU A 129 -20.54 -0.57 -7.35
N GLY A 130 -20.08 0.55 -6.79
CA GLY A 130 -20.79 1.83 -6.87
C GLY A 130 -20.81 2.46 -8.26
N ARG A 131 -20.00 1.97 -9.21
CA ARG A 131 -19.86 2.55 -10.56
C ARG A 131 -20.25 1.63 -11.71
N VAL A 132 -20.50 0.35 -11.43
CA VAL A 132 -20.90 -0.61 -12.48
C VAL A 132 -22.31 -0.32 -12.97
N ASP A 133 -22.53 -0.40 -14.27
CA ASP A 133 -23.87 -0.25 -14.86
C ASP A 133 -24.66 -1.56 -14.66
N ALA A 134 -25.67 -1.52 -13.77
CA ALA A 134 -26.50 -2.68 -13.42
C ALA A 134 -27.51 -3.08 -14.51
N THR A 135 -27.63 -2.31 -15.60
CA THR A 135 -28.45 -2.67 -16.77
C THR A 135 -27.72 -3.64 -17.72
N ARG A 136 -26.41 -3.83 -17.51
CA ARG A 136 -25.56 -4.69 -18.35
C ARG A 136 -25.70 -6.16 -18.02
N SER A 137 -25.16 -7.01 -18.89
CA SER A 137 -25.10 -8.43 -18.59
C SER A 137 -24.17 -8.71 -17.39
N PRO A 138 -24.44 -9.76 -16.58
CA PRO A 138 -23.58 -10.15 -15.46
C PRO A 138 -22.11 -10.33 -15.83
N ARG A 139 -21.85 -10.82 -17.06
CA ARG A 139 -20.49 -11.00 -17.58
C ARG A 139 -19.78 -9.67 -17.77
N GLU A 140 -20.47 -8.68 -18.35
CA GLU A 140 -19.92 -7.32 -18.52
C GLU A 140 -19.73 -6.63 -17.18
N MET A 141 -20.68 -6.76 -16.26
CA MET A 141 -20.59 -6.22 -14.89
C MET A 141 -19.36 -6.76 -14.17
N VAL A 142 -19.15 -8.08 -14.15
CA VAL A 142 -17.96 -8.70 -13.57
C VAL A 142 -16.67 -8.20 -14.23
N GLY A 143 -16.68 -8.06 -15.57
CA GLY A 143 -15.53 -7.54 -16.31
C GLY A 143 -15.20 -6.09 -15.96
N TYR A 144 -16.21 -5.26 -15.70
CA TYR A 144 -16.04 -3.90 -15.21
C TYR A 144 -15.52 -3.89 -13.76
N ILE A 145 -16.21 -4.59 -12.85
CA ILE A 145 -15.89 -4.62 -11.42
C ILE A 145 -14.44 -5.04 -11.21
N ARG A 146 -13.97 -6.08 -11.91
CA ARG A 146 -12.57 -6.55 -11.81
C ARG A 146 -11.55 -5.47 -12.20
N ARG A 147 -11.80 -4.72 -13.28
CA ARG A 147 -10.91 -3.65 -13.77
C ARG A 147 -10.92 -2.43 -12.86
N ALA A 148 -12.12 -2.02 -12.42
CA ALA A 148 -12.30 -0.91 -11.49
C ALA A 148 -11.68 -1.23 -10.12
N PHE A 149 -11.93 -2.42 -9.58
CA PHE A 149 -11.32 -2.92 -8.36
C PHE A 149 -9.80 -2.90 -8.45
N MET A 150 -9.21 -3.47 -9.50
CA MET A 150 -7.75 -3.53 -9.64
C MET A 150 -7.12 -2.13 -9.65
N THR A 151 -7.75 -1.20 -10.36
CA THR A 151 -7.27 0.19 -10.46
C THR A 151 -7.31 0.89 -9.11
N GLU A 152 -8.43 0.78 -8.40
CA GLU A 152 -8.62 1.43 -7.11
C GLU A 152 -7.81 0.76 -6.00
N TYR A 153 -7.75 -0.57 -5.98
CA TYR A 153 -6.89 -1.35 -5.09
C TYR A 153 -5.44 -0.89 -5.23
N SER A 154 -4.89 -0.84 -6.45
CA SER A 154 -3.52 -0.37 -6.67
C SER A 154 -3.31 1.09 -6.25
N ARG A 155 -4.33 1.95 -6.27
CA ARG A 155 -4.22 3.32 -5.75
C ARG A 155 -4.13 3.32 -4.22
N LEU A 156 -5.09 2.67 -3.56
CA LEU A 156 -5.18 2.62 -2.10
C LEU A 156 -4.01 1.88 -1.47
N ASP A 157 -3.59 0.76 -2.06
CA ASP A 157 -2.44 -0.02 -1.61
C ASP A 157 -1.14 0.81 -1.67
N ARG A 158 -0.95 1.62 -2.72
CA ARG A 158 0.18 2.56 -2.81
C ARG A 158 0.11 3.68 -1.77
N GLU A 159 -1.10 4.18 -1.48
CA GLU A 159 -1.29 5.19 -0.44
C GLU A 159 -0.97 4.61 0.95
N GLN A 160 -1.31 3.35 1.20
CA GLN A 160 -1.03 2.66 2.46
C GLN A 160 0.45 2.29 2.62
N THR A 161 1.06 1.73 1.57
CA THR A 161 2.45 1.25 1.60
C THR A 161 3.49 2.37 1.36
N GLY A 162 3.05 3.53 0.87
CA GLY A 162 3.92 4.61 0.44
C GLY A 162 4.68 4.32 -0.86
N ILE A 163 4.40 3.21 -1.55
CA ILE A 163 5.09 2.82 -2.80
C ILE A 163 4.78 3.82 -3.91
N VAL A 164 5.84 4.33 -4.55
CA VAL A 164 5.75 5.26 -5.66
C VAL A 164 5.93 4.54 -6.99
N ARG A 165 5.05 4.81 -7.94
CA ARG A 165 5.16 4.32 -9.33
C ARG A 165 5.97 5.30 -10.18
N LEU A 166 7.08 4.83 -10.72
CA LEU A 166 7.92 5.56 -11.66
C LEU A 166 7.71 5.01 -13.08
N GLY A 167 7.20 5.86 -13.96
CA GLY A 167 7.15 5.57 -15.40
C GLY A 167 8.53 5.70 -16.03
N ARG A 168 8.93 4.69 -16.80
CA ARG A 168 10.17 4.66 -17.57
C ARG A 168 9.90 4.26 -19.01
N ARG A 169 10.78 4.67 -19.91
CA ARG A 169 10.89 4.05 -21.22
C ARG A 169 12.11 3.14 -21.19
N ASN A 170 11.96 1.91 -21.66
CA ASN A 170 13.10 1.03 -21.89
C ASN A 170 13.91 1.55 -23.10
N GLU A 171 15.05 0.90 -23.40
CA GLU A 171 15.90 1.25 -24.55
C GLU A 171 15.17 1.10 -25.89
N ALA A 172 14.16 0.22 -25.95
CA ALA A 172 13.28 0.05 -27.11
C ALA A 172 12.18 1.12 -27.24
N GLY A 173 12.05 2.02 -26.26
CA GLY A 173 11.05 3.09 -26.22
C GLY A 173 9.71 2.70 -25.57
N ASP A 174 9.53 1.44 -25.15
CA ASP A 174 8.32 0.95 -24.50
C ASP A 174 8.20 1.46 -23.07
N PHE A 175 6.97 1.73 -22.64
CA PHE A 175 6.70 2.20 -21.29
C PHE A 175 6.72 1.05 -20.27
N THR A 176 7.60 1.15 -19.28
CA THR A 176 7.70 0.23 -18.14
C THR A 176 7.39 0.98 -16.84
N ASN A 177 6.82 0.26 -15.88
CA ASN A 177 6.55 0.80 -14.54
C ASN A 177 7.53 0.18 -13.55
N LEU A 178 8.27 1.03 -12.84
CA LEU A 178 9.05 0.64 -11.68
C LEU A 178 8.28 1.05 -10.42
N TYR A 179 8.12 0.14 -9.47
CA TYR A 179 7.52 0.42 -8.17
C TYR A 179 8.63 0.50 -7.14
N VAL A 180 8.69 1.60 -6.40
CA VAL A 180 9.79 1.90 -5.49
C VAL A 180 9.23 2.25 -4.12
N THR A 181 9.74 1.59 -3.09
CA THR A 181 9.50 1.98 -1.70
C THR A 181 10.43 3.15 -1.34
N PRO A 182 9.91 4.32 -0.97
CA PRO A 182 10.75 5.43 -0.54
C PRO A 182 11.53 5.07 0.71
N LYS A 183 12.82 5.43 0.73
CA LYS A 183 13.67 5.35 1.90
C LYS A 183 13.41 6.52 2.84
N GLU A 184 13.87 6.41 4.08
CA GLU A 184 13.83 7.51 5.03
C GLU A 184 14.44 8.79 4.43
N PRO A 185 13.73 9.93 4.51
CA PRO A 185 14.20 11.17 3.90
C PRO A 185 15.40 11.72 4.67
N GLN A 186 16.47 12.05 3.95
CA GLN A 186 17.67 12.66 4.50
C GLN A 186 17.83 14.09 3.95
N PRO A 187 17.72 15.14 4.77
CA PRO A 187 17.71 16.54 4.33
C PRO A 187 18.91 16.90 3.44
N TRP A 188 20.13 16.60 3.89
CA TRP A 188 21.35 16.91 3.14
C TRP A 188 21.44 16.15 1.82
N ARG A 189 21.01 14.89 1.79
CA ARG A 189 20.93 14.12 0.56
C ARG A 189 19.96 14.74 -0.43
N ILE A 190 18.78 15.19 0.02
CA ILE A 190 17.77 15.83 -0.83
C ILE A 190 18.31 17.11 -1.48
N ILE A 191 19.11 17.89 -0.76
CA ILE A 191 19.70 19.15 -1.25
C ILE A 191 20.85 18.87 -2.23
N PHE A 192 21.81 18.05 -1.79
CA PHE A 192 23.04 17.80 -2.54
C PHE A 192 22.88 16.74 -3.63
N ASP A 193 21.77 15.99 -3.64
CA ASP A 193 21.44 14.94 -4.62
C ASP A 193 22.50 13.83 -4.68
N ARG A 194 23.03 13.48 -3.50
CA ARG A 194 24.05 12.46 -3.26
C ARG A 194 24.12 12.15 -1.76
N ASP A 195 24.75 11.04 -1.41
CA ASP A 195 25.08 10.75 -0.01
C ASP A 195 26.06 11.79 0.54
N VAL A 196 25.65 12.45 1.62
CA VAL A 196 26.47 13.36 2.41
C VAL A 196 26.23 13.00 3.86
N ARG A 197 27.30 12.66 4.59
CA ARG A 197 27.22 12.40 6.03
C ARG A 197 27.18 13.75 6.76
N ASP A 198 26.47 13.82 7.87
CA ASP A 198 26.32 15.05 8.65
C ASP A 198 27.67 15.66 9.06
N LEU A 199 28.65 14.81 9.40
CA LEU A 199 30.00 15.23 9.76
C LEU A 199 30.77 15.93 8.61
N ASP A 200 30.41 15.67 7.34
CA ASP A 200 31.03 16.29 6.17
C ASP A 200 30.39 17.64 5.81
N VAL A 201 29.19 17.92 6.35
CA VAL A 201 28.40 19.13 6.02
C VAL A 201 29.12 20.43 6.37
N PRO A 202 29.73 20.61 7.57
CA PRO A 202 30.42 21.85 7.90
C PRO A 202 31.54 22.18 6.90
N ALA A 203 32.29 21.18 6.46
CA ALA A 203 33.34 21.34 5.46
C ALA A 203 32.77 21.77 4.10
N ILE A 204 31.65 21.19 3.68
CA ILE A 204 30.96 21.56 2.44
C ILE A 204 30.45 23.00 2.51
N LEU A 205 29.77 23.39 3.59
CA LEU A 205 29.23 24.75 3.77
C LEU A 205 30.34 25.80 3.81
N ASN A 206 31.53 25.44 4.31
CA ASN A 206 32.73 26.29 4.29
C ASN A 206 33.29 26.60 2.90
N ARG A 207 33.00 25.78 1.89
CA ARG A 207 33.40 26.02 0.49
C ARG A 207 32.42 26.90 -0.29
N LEU A 208 31.27 27.22 0.30
CA LEU A 208 30.21 28.02 -0.33
C LEU A 208 30.42 29.51 -0.09
N THR A 209 29.99 30.34 -1.04
CA THR A 209 29.90 31.78 -0.78
C THR A 209 28.83 32.05 0.27
N ARG A 210 28.92 33.18 1.00
CA ARG A 210 27.91 33.57 2.02
C ARG A 210 26.47 33.48 1.50
N LYS A 211 26.24 33.93 0.26
CA LYS A 211 24.92 33.86 -0.39
C LYS A 211 24.48 32.44 -0.70
N GLN A 212 25.38 31.60 -1.20
CA GLN A 212 25.09 30.19 -1.47
C GLN A 212 24.79 29.43 -0.19
N ARG A 213 25.57 29.67 0.87
CA ARG A 213 25.36 29.08 2.18
C ARG A 213 23.96 29.43 2.72
N GLY A 214 23.59 30.71 2.73
CA GLY A 214 22.27 31.14 3.19
C GLY A 214 21.12 30.44 2.46
N TYR A 215 21.16 30.36 1.12
CA TYR A 215 20.14 29.63 0.37
C TYR A 215 20.09 28.13 0.67
N ILE A 216 21.22 27.51 0.98
CA ILE A 216 21.29 26.08 1.29
C ILE A 216 20.80 25.81 2.70
N GLU A 217 21.15 26.63 3.67
CA GLU A 217 20.65 26.55 5.05
C GLU A 217 19.14 26.79 5.12
N GLU A 218 18.63 27.80 4.39
CA GLU A 218 17.18 28.03 4.31
C GLU A 218 16.45 26.90 3.58
N ALA A 219 17.03 26.38 2.48
CA ALA A 219 16.48 25.21 1.80
C ALA A 219 16.45 23.98 2.72
N HIS A 220 17.49 23.79 3.55
CA HIS A 220 17.55 22.73 4.55
C HIS A 220 16.44 22.85 5.57
N ALA A 221 16.26 24.03 6.16
CA ALA A 221 15.20 24.28 7.13
C ALA A 221 13.78 24.12 6.53
N ILE A 222 13.59 24.30 5.23
CA ILE A 222 12.33 23.96 4.57
C ILE A 222 12.16 22.44 4.49
N VAL A 223 13.21 21.73 4.05
CA VAL A 223 13.18 20.27 3.90
C VAL A 223 12.98 19.57 5.24
N GLU A 224 13.66 20.00 6.31
CA GLU A 224 13.48 19.46 7.66
C GLU A 224 12.04 19.63 8.14
N ARG A 225 11.47 20.83 8.02
CA ARG A 225 10.08 21.08 8.41
C ARG A 225 9.09 20.21 7.64
N ASP A 226 9.33 20.00 6.35
CA ASP A 226 8.46 19.15 5.53
C ASP A 226 8.58 17.67 5.93
N ILE A 227 9.79 17.21 6.31
CA ILE A 227 10.03 15.86 6.84
C ILE A 227 9.34 15.68 8.20
N GLU A 228 9.51 16.62 9.13
CA GLU A 228 8.87 16.60 10.45
C GLU A 228 7.34 16.58 10.36
N ALA A 229 6.78 17.29 9.38
CA ALA A 229 5.35 17.30 9.09
C ALA A 229 4.86 16.08 8.28
N GLY A 230 5.78 15.22 7.79
CA GLY A 230 5.46 14.11 6.90
C GLY A 230 4.96 14.51 5.51
N ASP A 231 5.15 15.76 5.08
CA ASP A 231 4.67 16.27 3.78
C ASP A 231 5.71 16.13 2.67
N MET A 232 5.84 14.92 2.15
CA MET A 232 6.81 14.62 1.08
C MET A 232 6.23 14.75 -0.35
N ARG A 233 5.01 15.29 -0.51
CA ARG A 233 4.28 15.33 -1.81
C ARG A 233 4.97 16.23 -2.85
N GLU A 234 5.71 17.23 -2.39
CA GLU A 234 6.45 18.15 -3.26
C GLU A 234 7.87 17.68 -3.63
N TYR A 235 8.20 16.44 -3.28
CA TYR A 235 9.46 15.80 -3.62
C TYR A 235 9.25 14.73 -4.71
N LYS A 236 10.32 14.38 -5.41
CA LYS A 236 10.36 13.24 -6.34
C LYS A 236 11.07 12.09 -5.66
N VAL A 237 10.77 10.86 -6.05
CA VAL A 237 11.51 9.67 -5.62
C VAL A 237 12.26 9.12 -6.83
N ASP A 238 13.53 8.75 -6.65
CA ASP A 238 14.32 8.06 -7.67
C ASP A 238 14.19 6.53 -7.61
N ASP A 239 14.86 5.85 -8.52
CA ASP A 239 14.86 4.38 -8.61
C ASP A 239 15.44 3.70 -7.36
N GLY A 240 16.36 4.35 -6.66
CA GLY A 240 16.91 3.90 -5.39
C GLY A 240 16.02 4.19 -4.18
N GLY A 241 14.82 4.76 -4.38
CA GLY A 241 13.90 5.14 -3.31
C GLY A 241 14.26 6.43 -2.59
N HIS A 242 15.21 7.21 -3.11
CA HIS A 242 15.65 8.42 -2.44
C HIS A 242 14.85 9.64 -2.90
N TYR A 243 14.55 10.51 -1.95
CA TYR A 243 13.88 11.77 -2.23
C TYR A 243 14.80 12.76 -2.93
N ARG A 244 14.26 13.44 -3.94
CA ARG A 244 14.88 14.52 -4.69
C ARG A 244 13.99 15.75 -4.67
N MET A 245 14.61 16.87 -4.38
CA MET A 245 13.94 18.17 -4.33
C MET A 245 13.40 18.60 -5.69
N LYS A 246 12.14 19.06 -5.75
CA LYS A 246 11.64 19.84 -6.89
C LYS A 246 12.14 21.28 -6.75
N SER A 247 13.10 21.72 -7.57
CA SER A 247 13.68 23.07 -7.47
C SER A 247 12.62 24.19 -7.50
N ARG A 248 11.53 24.01 -8.25
CA ARG A 248 10.40 24.96 -8.30
C ARG A 248 9.74 25.16 -6.93
N TYR A 249 9.56 24.09 -6.18
CA TYR A 249 8.90 24.13 -4.88
C TYR A 249 9.74 24.94 -3.89
N ILE A 250 11.02 24.57 -3.73
CA ILE A 250 11.90 25.26 -2.80
C ILE A 250 12.20 26.70 -3.23
N ALA A 251 12.42 26.97 -4.52
CA ALA A 251 12.61 28.33 -5.00
C ALA A 251 11.42 29.26 -4.64
N ARG A 252 10.20 28.74 -4.75
CA ARG A 252 8.98 29.47 -4.36
C ARG A 252 8.95 29.76 -2.85
N ARG A 253 9.32 28.78 -2.03
CA ARG A 253 9.38 28.92 -0.56
C ARG A 253 10.47 29.89 -0.11
N LEU A 254 11.56 29.99 -0.87
CA LEU A 254 12.64 30.95 -0.68
C LEU A 254 12.36 32.34 -1.29
N GLY A 255 11.25 32.51 -2.02
CA GLY A 255 10.93 33.79 -2.70
C GLY A 255 11.88 34.15 -3.86
N ILE A 256 12.52 33.16 -4.49
CA ILE A 256 13.47 33.38 -5.59
C ILE A 256 13.03 32.68 -6.88
N GLY A 257 13.55 33.14 -8.02
CA GLY A 257 13.29 32.50 -9.31
C GLY A 257 13.88 31.08 -9.40
N GLU A 258 13.09 30.13 -9.93
CA GLU A 258 13.49 28.72 -10.11
C GLU A 258 14.83 28.58 -10.88
N SER A 259 15.04 29.39 -11.91
CA SER A 259 16.29 29.40 -12.70
C SER A 259 17.51 29.80 -11.85
N ASN A 260 17.35 30.82 -10.99
CA ASN A 260 18.41 31.28 -10.10
C ASN A 260 18.75 30.21 -9.06
N PHE A 261 17.74 29.58 -8.47
CA PHE A 261 17.95 28.50 -7.51
C PHE A 261 18.63 27.29 -8.14
N ARG A 262 18.21 26.86 -9.35
CA ARG A 262 18.87 25.78 -10.09
C ARG A 262 20.34 26.06 -10.37
N LYS A 263 20.67 27.29 -10.81
CA LYS A 263 22.07 27.71 -11.02
C LYS A 263 22.87 27.69 -9.72
N CYS A 264 22.26 28.15 -8.61
CA CYS A 264 22.86 28.07 -7.28
C CYS A 264 23.18 26.62 -6.88
N LEU A 265 22.19 25.73 -6.97
CA LEU A 265 22.36 24.30 -6.65
C LEU A 265 23.42 23.62 -7.51
N ALA A 266 23.45 23.89 -8.82
CA ALA A 266 24.46 23.32 -9.70
C ALA A 266 25.89 23.72 -9.27
N ASN A 267 26.08 24.97 -8.85
CA ASN A 267 27.37 25.44 -8.35
C ASN A 267 27.71 24.88 -6.97
N VAL A 268 26.72 24.78 -6.08
CA VAL A 268 26.88 24.19 -4.74
C VAL A 268 27.30 22.72 -4.87
N ARG A 269 26.60 21.93 -5.69
CA ARG A 269 26.89 20.50 -5.91
C ARG A 269 28.30 20.28 -6.47
N LYS A 270 28.73 21.12 -7.43
CA LYS A 270 30.12 21.07 -7.94
C LYS A 270 31.16 21.34 -6.86
N ARG A 271 30.91 22.31 -5.97
CA ARG A 271 31.82 22.67 -4.87
C ARG A 271 31.82 21.67 -3.72
N ALA A 272 30.75 20.88 -3.60
CA ALA A 272 30.63 19.88 -2.57
C ALA A 272 31.43 18.58 -2.89
N VAL A 273 31.77 18.34 -4.16
CA VAL A 273 32.55 17.14 -4.61
C VAL A 273 34.06 17.31 -4.43
N LYS A 274 34.57 18.53 -4.52
CA LYS A 274 35.97 18.88 -4.20
C LYS A 274 36.12 19.05 -2.71
#